data_AF-A0A803SQD3-F1
#
_entry.id   AF-A0A803SQD3-F1
#
_cell.length_a   1.000
_cell.length_b   1.000
_cell.length_c   1.000
_cell.angle_alpha   90.00
_cell.angle_beta   90.00
_cell.angle_gamma   90.00
#
_symmetry.space_group_name_H-M   'P 1'
#
loop_
_entity.id
_entity.type
_entity.pdbx_description
1 polymer ?
#
loop_
_entity_poly.entity_id
_entity_poly.type
_entity_poly.pdbx_seq_one_letter_code
_entity_poly.pdbx_strand_id
1 'polypeptide(L)'
;MIFVSAFLLLVLTSKILLYKAEKITQVPLMDALEGTGLELSCSHPSASAAETIFWYQQFPNQGLRYIVSAYNKEEKSNILEEVTLVVSEDRKSSILSFKRATLEDSAVYYCALGDTVLQPGAFAVQKLSLT
;
A
#
# COMPACT_ATOMS: atom_id res chain seq x y z
N MET A 1 18.23 44.99 7.03
CA MET A 1 17.37 44.39 5.98
C MET A 1 18.06 43.23 5.25
N ILE A 2 19.36 43.32 4.91
CA ILE A 2 20.11 42.28 4.18
C ILE A 2 20.26 40.95 4.97
N PHE A 3 20.50 41.01 6.29
CA PHE A 3 20.65 39.82 7.14
C PHE A 3 19.38 38.95 7.25
N VAL A 4 18.21 39.57 7.25
CA VAL A 4 16.92 38.85 7.33
C VAL A 4 16.65 38.07 6.03
N SER A 5 17.03 38.66 4.89
CA SER A 5 16.94 38.02 3.57
C SER A 5 17.85 36.80 3.46
N ALA A 6 19.10 36.89 3.92
CA ALA A 6 20.03 35.77 3.89
C ALA A 6 19.58 34.61 4.80
N PHE A 7 19.02 34.94 5.97
CA PHE A 7 18.48 33.94 6.89
C PHE A 7 17.23 33.26 6.33
N LEU A 8 16.31 34.00 5.69
CA LEU A 8 15.16 33.43 4.99
C LEU A 8 15.59 32.47 3.87
N LEU A 9 16.57 32.86 3.06
CA LEU A 9 17.06 32.03 1.96
C LEU A 9 17.74 30.73 2.47
N LEU A 10 18.53 30.81 3.54
CA LEU A 10 19.14 29.64 4.19
C LEU A 10 18.11 28.65 4.74
N VAL A 11 17.02 29.16 5.34
CA VAL A 11 15.91 28.34 5.85
C VAL A 11 15.08 27.73 4.71
N LEU A 12 14.93 28.43 3.58
CA LEU A 12 14.24 27.90 2.40
C LEU A 12 15.08 26.79 1.74
N THR A 13 16.39 26.96 1.59
CA THR A 13 17.26 25.93 1.00
C THR A 13 17.41 24.69 1.89
N SER A 14 17.40 24.85 3.22
CA SER A 14 17.47 23.71 4.15
C SER A 14 16.20 22.87 4.18
N LYS A 15 15.03 23.48 3.95
CA LYS A 15 13.75 22.75 3.82
C LYS A 15 13.60 22.03 2.48
N ILE A 16 14.23 22.53 1.41
CA ILE A 16 14.18 21.91 0.07
C ILE A 16 15.02 20.63 0.00
N LEU A 17 16.05 20.49 0.84
CA LEU A 17 16.97 19.34 0.83
C LEU A 17 16.51 18.12 1.66
N LEU A 18 15.33 18.17 2.31
CA LEU A 18 14.87 17.12 3.23
C LEU A 18 13.45 16.59 2.97
N TYR A 19 12.89 16.81 1.78
CA TYR A 19 11.73 16.02 1.32
C TYR A 19 12.20 14.74 0.61
N LYS A 20 12.94 13.88 1.32
CA LYS A 20 13.07 12.49 0.87
C LYS A 20 11.81 11.78 1.31
N ALA A 21 10.84 11.63 0.41
CA ALA A 21 9.75 10.70 0.64
C ALA A 21 10.36 9.31 0.81
N GLU A 22 10.29 8.75 2.01
CA GLU A 22 10.82 7.42 2.26
C GLU A 22 9.88 6.42 1.59
N LYS A 23 10.45 5.61 0.69
CA LYS A 23 9.68 4.79 -0.26
C LYS A 23 9.08 3.58 0.44
N ILE A 24 7.85 3.21 0.07
CA ILE A 24 7.28 1.90 0.40
C ILE A 24 8.19 0.80 -0.14
N THR A 25 8.52 -0.18 0.69
CA THR A 25 9.41 -1.29 0.35
C THR A 25 8.71 -2.63 0.59
N GLN A 26 8.74 -3.51 -0.41
CA GLN A 26 8.20 -4.87 -0.34
C GLN A 26 9.29 -5.87 -0.81
N VAL A 27 9.18 -7.11 -0.37
CA VAL A 27 10.01 -8.20 -0.90
C VAL A 27 9.61 -8.44 -2.37
N PRO A 28 10.57 -8.45 -3.32
CA PRO A 28 10.25 -8.44 -4.75
C PRO A 28 9.73 -9.78 -5.28
N LEU A 29 10.10 -10.89 -4.65
CA LEU A 29 9.67 -12.23 -5.02
C LEU A 29 9.64 -13.10 -3.77
N MET A 30 8.57 -13.88 -3.61
CA MET A 30 8.43 -14.85 -2.55
C MET A 30 7.81 -16.12 -3.13
N ASP A 31 8.55 -17.23 -3.07
CA ASP A 31 8.05 -18.53 -3.47
C ASP A 31 7.44 -19.23 -2.26
N ALA A 32 6.30 -19.90 -2.46
CA ALA A 32 5.64 -20.69 -1.43
C ALA A 32 5.24 -22.05 -2.00
N LEU A 33 5.31 -23.08 -1.16
CA LEU A 33 4.75 -24.39 -1.51
C LEU A 33 3.24 -24.35 -1.28
N GLU A 34 2.48 -25.00 -2.16
CA GLU A 34 1.04 -25.12 -2.01
C GLU A 34 0.67 -25.74 -0.64
N GLY A 35 -0.33 -25.15 0.02
CA GLY A 35 -0.79 -25.54 1.35
C GLY A 35 0.07 -25.03 2.51
N THR A 36 1.15 -24.28 2.26
CA THR A 36 2.00 -23.70 3.32
C THR A 36 1.63 -22.27 3.64
N GLY A 37 1.95 -21.83 4.87
CA GLY A 37 1.76 -20.44 5.27
C GLY A 37 2.76 -19.51 4.56
N LEU A 38 2.30 -18.30 4.24
CA LEU A 38 3.09 -17.30 3.52
C LEU A 38 2.81 -15.91 4.12
N GLU A 39 3.86 -15.12 4.33
CA GLU A 39 3.75 -13.75 4.81
C GLU A 39 4.39 -12.77 3.83
N LEU A 40 3.59 -11.83 3.34
CA LEU A 40 4.07 -10.74 2.50
C LEU A 40 4.21 -9.49 3.35
N SER A 41 5.43 -8.99 3.49
CA SER A 41 5.73 -7.81 4.28
C SER A 41 5.79 -6.54 3.44
N CYS A 42 5.32 -5.44 4.03
CA CYS A 42 5.41 -4.11 3.47
C CYS A 42 5.94 -3.15 4.53
N SER A 43 7.04 -2.45 4.22
CA SER A 43 7.57 -1.36 5.03
C SER A 43 7.14 -0.02 4.44
N HIS A 44 6.58 0.82 5.29
CA HIS A 44 6.06 2.14 4.95
C HIS A 44 6.42 3.15 6.06
N PRO A 45 7.72 3.50 6.19
CA PRO A 45 8.24 4.31 7.30
C PRO A 45 7.72 5.77 7.29
N SER A 46 7.32 6.28 6.13
CA SER A 46 6.69 7.61 6.00
C SER A 46 5.18 7.63 6.27
N ALA A 47 4.56 6.50 6.61
CA ALA A 47 3.11 6.45 6.86
C ALA A 47 2.68 7.44 7.94
N SER A 48 1.71 8.30 7.61
CA SER A 48 1.19 9.28 8.54
C SER A 48 0.16 8.65 9.48
N ALA A 49 -0.06 9.30 10.64
CA ALA A 49 -0.99 8.81 11.65
C ALA A 49 -2.42 8.65 11.13
N ALA A 50 -2.84 9.31 10.04
CA ALA A 50 -4.21 9.23 9.53
C ALA A 50 -4.40 8.29 8.32
N GLU A 51 -3.32 7.76 7.73
CA GLU A 51 -3.41 6.94 6.53
C GLU A 51 -3.96 5.54 6.81
N THR A 52 -4.69 4.95 5.87
CA THR A 52 -5.05 3.53 5.91
C THR A 52 -4.06 2.73 5.07
N ILE A 53 -3.71 1.50 5.49
CA ILE A 53 -2.87 0.59 4.72
C ILE A 53 -3.80 -0.28 3.87
N PHE A 54 -3.51 -0.39 2.58
CA PHE A 54 -4.27 -1.19 1.63
C PHE A 54 -3.39 -2.26 1.01
N TRP A 55 -3.97 -3.44 0.78
CA TRP A 55 -3.38 -4.51 -0.01
C TRP A 55 -4.24 -4.84 -1.22
N TYR A 56 -3.58 -4.95 -2.36
CA TYR A 56 -4.19 -5.29 -3.64
C TYR A 56 -3.49 -6.50 -4.26
N GLN A 57 -4.24 -7.24 -5.08
CA GLN A 57 -3.75 -8.33 -5.89
C GLN A 57 -3.85 -7.95 -7.37
N GLN A 58 -2.88 -8.37 -8.17
CA GLN A 58 -2.92 -8.24 -9.62
C GLN A 58 -2.51 -9.55 -10.29
N PHE A 59 -3.44 -10.12 -11.04
CA PHE A 59 -3.15 -11.21 -11.96
C PHE A 59 -2.55 -10.69 -13.27
N PRO A 60 -1.79 -11.51 -14.01
CA PRO A 60 -1.27 -11.14 -15.32
C PRO A 60 -2.38 -10.59 -16.24
N ASN A 61 -2.15 -9.42 -16.83
CA ASN A 61 -3.06 -8.74 -17.75
C ASN A 61 -4.42 -8.31 -17.15
N GLN A 62 -4.51 -8.18 -15.82
CA GLN A 62 -5.73 -7.74 -15.14
C GLN A 62 -5.51 -6.45 -14.34
N GLY A 63 -6.61 -5.78 -13.99
CA GLY A 63 -6.59 -4.62 -13.10
C GLY A 63 -6.28 -4.99 -11.65
N LEU A 64 -5.93 -3.99 -10.84
CA LEU A 64 -5.77 -4.15 -9.40
C LEU A 64 -7.09 -4.56 -8.75
N ARG A 65 -7.06 -5.61 -7.94
CA ARG A 65 -8.18 -6.08 -7.13
C ARG A 65 -7.91 -5.77 -5.68
N TYR A 66 -8.84 -5.08 -5.02
CA TYR A 66 -8.75 -4.81 -3.60
C TYR A 66 -8.89 -6.11 -2.79
N ILE A 67 -7.98 -6.35 -1.84
CA ILE A 67 -8.01 -7.51 -0.93
C ILE A 67 -8.59 -7.10 0.42
N VAL A 68 -7.87 -6.20 1.10
CA VAL A 68 -8.10 -5.85 2.50
C VAL A 68 -7.41 -4.52 2.82
N SER A 69 -7.91 -3.82 3.82
CA SER A 69 -7.28 -2.62 4.36
C SER A 69 -7.44 -2.55 5.86
N ALA A 70 -6.43 -2.01 6.54
CA ALA A 70 -6.45 -1.82 7.97
C ALA A 70 -5.73 -0.53 8.36
N TYR A 71 -6.17 0.05 9.46
CA TYR A 71 -5.53 1.23 10.04
C TYR A 71 -4.47 0.84 11.09
N ASN A 72 -4.87 0.07 12.11
CA ASN A 72 -3.98 -0.39 13.18
C ASN A 72 -4.44 -1.70 13.85
N LYS A 73 -5.43 -2.37 13.28
CA LYS A 73 -5.99 -3.63 13.79
C LYS A 73 -5.74 -4.73 12.79
N GLU A 74 -5.75 -5.95 13.30
CA GLU A 74 -5.85 -7.13 12.44
C GLU A 74 -7.19 -7.12 11.71
N GLU A 75 -7.16 -7.33 10.39
CA GLU A 75 -8.35 -7.38 9.54
C GLU A 75 -8.29 -8.60 8.63
N LYS A 76 -9.40 -9.32 8.48
CA LYS A 76 -9.49 -10.48 7.59
C LYS A 76 -9.86 -10.05 6.18
N SER A 77 -9.29 -10.70 5.19
CA SER A 77 -9.71 -10.53 3.79
C SER A 77 -11.14 -11.02 3.60
N ASN A 78 -11.93 -10.27 2.83
CA ASN A 78 -13.29 -10.67 2.44
C ASN A 78 -13.32 -11.43 1.11
N ILE A 79 -12.21 -11.45 0.37
CA ILE A 79 -12.13 -12.05 -0.97
C ILE A 79 -11.15 -13.23 -1.06
N LEU A 80 -10.21 -13.33 -0.12
CA LEU A 80 -9.25 -14.43 -0.02
C LEU A 80 -9.49 -15.16 1.31
N GLU A 81 -9.74 -16.45 1.24
CA GLU A 81 -10.01 -17.25 2.43
C GLU A 81 -8.72 -17.45 3.24
N GLU A 82 -8.83 -17.44 4.57
CA GLU A 82 -7.69 -17.62 5.48
C GLU A 82 -6.52 -16.62 5.27
N VAL A 83 -6.82 -15.43 4.75
CA VAL A 83 -5.87 -14.31 4.62
C VAL A 83 -6.19 -13.20 5.60
N THR A 84 -5.16 -12.71 6.30
CA THR A 84 -5.26 -11.68 7.32
C THR A 84 -4.21 -10.58 7.09
N LEU A 85 -4.61 -9.33 7.27
CA LEU A 85 -3.73 -8.18 7.32
C LEU A 85 -3.45 -7.79 8.77
N VAL A 86 -2.18 -7.69 9.13
CA VAL A 86 -1.70 -7.15 10.40
C VAL A 86 -0.90 -5.88 10.14
N VAL A 87 -1.20 -4.81 10.87
CA VAL A 87 -0.45 -3.55 10.81
C VAL A 87 0.31 -3.38 12.13
N SER A 88 1.57 -2.98 12.07
CA SER A 88 2.37 -2.72 13.26
C SER A 88 1.79 -1.58 14.09
N GLU A 89 2.06 -1.57 15.41
CA GLU A 89 1.55 -0.53 16.31
C GLU A 89 2.03 0.88 15.93
N ASP A 90 3.29 0.99 15.48
CA ASP A 90 3.88 2.23 14.99
C ASP A 90 3.42 2.59 13.56
N ARG A 91 2.68 1.67 12.93
CA ARG A 91 2.11 1.76 11.59
C ARG A 91 3.16 1.97 10.51
N LYS A 92 4.40 1.55 10.76
CA LYS A 92 5.53 1.64 9.81
C LYS A 92 5.74 0.36 9.02
N SER A 93 5.01 -0.70 9.34
CA SER A 93 4.94 -1.91 8.54
C SER A 93 3.58 -2.60 8.60
N SER A 94 3.36 -3.47 7.63
CA SER A 94 2.23 -4.39 7.60
C SER A 94 2.62 -5.73 7.02
N ILE A 95 1.86 -6.76 7.39
CA ILE A 95 2.04 -8.14 6.95
C ILE A 95 0.69 -8.63 6.43
N LEU A 96 0.66 -9.11 5.19
CA LEU A 96 -0.44 -9.90 4.64
C LEU A 96 -0.08 -11.39 4.82
N SER A 97 -0.77 -12.05 5.75
CA SER A 97 -0.52 -13.42 6.16
C SER A 97 -1.54 -14.37 5.55
N PHE A 98 -1.06 -15.37 4.82
CA PHE A 98 -1.81 -16.49 4.30
C PHE A 98 -1.60 -17.67 5.23
N LYS A 99 -2.67 -18.25 5.75
CA LYS A 99 -2.56 -19.50 6.52
C LYS A 99 -2.14 -20.67 5.62
N ARG A 100 -2.66 -20.70 4.39
CA ARG A 100 -2.34 -21.69 3.35
C ARG A 100 -2.38 -21.01 1.98
N ALA A 101 -1.25 -20.93 1.32
CA ALA A 101 -1.14 -20.45 -0.05
C ALA A 101 -1.56 -21.53 -1.04
N THR A 102 -2.33 -21.15 -2.05
CA THR A 102 -2.76 -22.02 -3.16
C THR A 102 -2.17 -21.56 -4.48
N LEU A 103 -2.21 -22.40 -5.51
CA LEU A 103 -1.80 -21.98 -6.86
C LEU A 103 -2.65 -20.81 -7.41
N GLU A 104 -3.91 -20.71 -6.98
CA GLU A 104 -4.82 -19.63 -7.37
C GLU A 104 -4.44 -18.27 -6.76
N ASP A 105 -3.67 -18.28 -5.65
CA ASP A 105 -3.16 -17.08 -5.01
C ASP A 105 -1.92 -16.50 -5.73
N SER A 106 -1.40 -17.16 -6.77
CA SER A 106 -0.22 -16.71 -7.50
C SER A 106 -0.51 -15.41 -8.27
N ALA A 107 0.06 -14.30 -7.79
CA ALA A 107 -0.18 -12.96 -8.32
C ALA A 107 0.90 -11.98 -7.85
N VAL A 108 0.86 -10.76 -8.38
CA VAL A 108 1.61 -9.63 -7.81
C VAL A 108 0.76 -8.97 -6.72
N TYR A 109 1.37 -8.70 -5.57
CA TYR A 109 0.71 -8.08 -4.43
C TYR A 109 1.26 -6.67 -4.18
N TYR A 110 0.36 -5.70 -4.08
CA TYR A 110 0.71 -4.29 -3.90
C TYR A 110 0.22 -3.78 -2.56
N CYS A 111 1.13 -3.18 -1.81
CA CYS A 111 0.84 -2.43 -0.60
C CYS A 111 0.77 -0.92 -0.93
N ALA A 112 -0.21 -0.22 -0.38
CA ALA A 112 -0.39 1.21 -0.57
C ALA A 112 -0.80 1.93 0.71
N LEU A 113 -0.47 3.22 0.78
CA LEU A 113 -0.86 4.13 1.87
C LEU A 113 -1.91 5.12 1.39
N GLY A 114 -2.96 5.32 2.20
CA GLY A 114 -4.02 6.29 1.94
C GLY A 114 -4.99 5.86 0.84
N ASP A 115 -6.19 6.44 0.84
CA ASP A 115 -7.05 6.39 -0.34
C ASP A 115 -6.23 6.96 -1.50
N THR A 116 -6.07 6.16 -2.57
CA THR A 116 -5.34 6.58 -3.75
C THR A 116 -6.10 7.76 -4.31
N VAL A 117 -5.68 8.99 -4.01
CA VAL A 117 -6.41 10.22 -4.33
C VAL A 117 -6.82 10.21 -5.81
N LEU A 118 -8.08 9.85 -6.09
CA LEU A 118 -8.73 10.11 -7.37
C LEU A 118 -9.28 11.53 -7.27
N GLN A 119 -8.60 12.47 -7.93
CA GLN A 119 -8.97 13.89 -7.93
C GLN A 119 -9.58 14.34 -9.27
N PRO A 120 -10.30 15.46 -9.30
CA PRO A 120 -11.70 15.49 -9.71
C PRO A 120 -11.89 15.49 -11.23
N GLY A 121 -12.70 14.54 -11.73
CA GLY A 121 -13.11 14.47 -13.14
C GLY A 121 -12.89 13.14 -13.87
N ALA A 122 -12.50 12.04 -13.21
CA ALA A 122 -12.15 10.80 -13.92
C ALA A 122 -12.55 9.50 -13.18
N PHE A 123 -13.42 8.61 -13.65
CA PHE A 123 -14.66 8.65 -14.44
C PHE A 123 -15.50 7.43 -14.01
N ALA A 124 -16.82 7.50 -14.15
CA ALA A 124 -17.70 6.34 -14.19
C ALA A 124 -18.14 6.08 -15.64
N VAL A 125 -18.07 4.85 -16.14
CA VAL A 125 -18.83 4.44 -17.33
C VAL A 125 -19.28 2.98 -17.22
N GLN A 126 -20.59 2.77 -17.15
CA GLN A 126 -21.25 1.49 -17.42
C GLN A 126 -21.87 1.57 -18.83
N LYS A 127 -21.66 0.55 -19.66
CA LYS A 127 -22.38 0.43 -20.94
C LYS A 127 -22.84 -1.02 -21.17
N LEU A 128 -24.15 -1.19 -21.27
CA LEU A 128 -24.83 -2.42 -21.67
C LEU A 128 -25.62 -2.15 -22.95
N SER A 129 -25.44 -2.98 -23.99
CA SER A 129 -26.33 -3.19 -25.14
C SER A 129 -25.72 -4.36 -25.94
N LEU A 130 -26.41 -5.40 -26.40
CA LEU A 130 -27.70 -5.52 -27.11
C LEU A 130 -28.49 -6.68 -26.47
N THR A 131 -29.82 -6.66 -26.33
CA THR A 131 -30.90 -6.41 -27.32
C THR A 131 -31.92 -5.36 -26.89
#